data_AF-A0A5N5W405-F1
#
_entry.id   AF-A0A5N5W405-F1
#
_cell.length_a   1.000
_cell.length_b   1.000
_cell.length_c   1.000
_cell.angle_alpha   90.00
_cell.angle_beta   90.00
_cell.angle_gamma   90.00
#
_symmetry.space_group_name_H-M   'P 1'
#
loop_
_entity.id
_entity.type
_entity.pdbx_description
1 polymer ?
#
loop_
_entity_poly.entity_id
_entity_poly.type
_entity_poly.pdbx_seq_one_letter_code
_entity_poly.pdbx_strand_id
1 'polypeptide(L)'
;MDLTPNDWQRANQPPLAIACPDCGSAAGELCTSHGGTRARNSQVHQGRTNAWNQARIDGNPAVRLIFDAAKIRRGMHGKHAAELLDAHGHTAEAERIRRAVSERKGMLSAKQAAALLLDEAKGGKTQ
;
A
#
# COMPACT_ATOMS: atom_id res chain seq x y z
N MET A 1 27.34 -10.52 3.95
CA MET A 1 27.08 -9.27 4.69
C MET A 1 26.15 -9.64 5.83
N ASP A 2 26.67 -9.68 7.05
CA ASP A 2 25.85 -9.87 8.25
C ASP A 2 25.05 -8.59 8.49
N LEU A 3 23.79 -8.62 8.06
CA LEU A 3 22.83 -7.61 8.43
C LEU A 3 22.68 -7.67 9.95
N THR A 4 22.82 -6.53 10.63
CA THR A 4 22.46 -6.48 12.04
C THR A 4 20.98 -6.87 12.16
N PRO A 5 20.52 -7.46 13.28
CA PRO A 5 19.11 -7.87 13.44
C PRO A 5 18.10 -6.76 13.09
N ASN A 6 18.49 -5.49 13.25
CA ASN A 6 17.68 -4.31 12.93
C ASN A 6 17.57 -4.03 11.42
N ASP A 7 18.57 -4.39 10.61
CA ASP A 7 18.56 -4.16 9.16
C ASP A 7 17.66 -5.15 8.43
N TRP A 8 17.67 -6.43 8.85
CA TRP A 8 16.72 -7.43 8.34
C TRP A 8 15.28 -7.06 8.70
N GLN A 9 15.04 -6.56 9.91
CA GLN A 9 13.71 -6.11 10.34
C GLN A 9 13.21 -4.94 9.50
N ARG A 10 14.05 -3.94 9.22
CA ARG A 10 13.68 -2.79 8.39
C ARG A 10 13.35 -3.20 6.95
N ALA A 11 14.09 -4.13 6.38
CA ALA A 11 13.84 -4.64 5.04
C ALA A 11 12.54 -5.47 4.94
N ASN A 12 12.22 -6.24 5.98
CA ASN A 12 11.09 -7.19 5.98
C ASN A 12 9.82 -6.68 6.68
N GLN A 13 9.88 -5.53 7.35
CA GLN A 13 8.73 -4.91 8.01
C GLN A 13 8.50 -3.47 7.49
N PRO A 14 8.00 -3.31 6.25
CA PRO A 14 7.77 -2.00 5.64
C PRO A 14 6.98 -1.00 6.51
N PRO A 15 5.99 -1.41 7.33
CA PRO A 15 5.28 -0.48 8.21
C PRO A 15 6.17 0.22 9.26
N LEU A 16 7.36 -0.28 9.56
CA LEU A 16 8.30 0.41 10.46
C LEU A 16 8.84 1.71 9.87
N ALA A 17 8.70 1.96 8.57
CA ALA A 17 9.13 3.21 7.94
C ALA A 17 8.39 4.45 8.46
N ILE A 18 7.29 4.30 9.21
CA ILE A 18 6.55 5.39 9.83
C ILE A 18 6.49 5.24 11.35
N ALA A 19 6.34 6.38 12.05
CA ALA A 19 6.07 6.36 13.48
C ALA A 19 4.77 5.61 13.79
N CYS A 20 4.69 4.97 14.96
CA CYS A 20 3.45 4.32 15.38
C CYS A 20 2.48 5.41 15.90
N PRO A 21 1.29 5.58 15.29
CA PRO A 21 0.32 6.54 15.81
C PRO A 21 -0.25 6.11 17.17
N ASP A 22 -0.25 4.81 17.48
CA ASP A 22 -0.90 4.29 18.69
C ASP A 22 0.01 4.33 19.93
N CYS A 23 1.32 4.13 19.76
CA CYS A 23 2.27 4.07 20.88
C CYS A 23 3.42 5.08 20.80
N GLY A 24 3.51 5.90 19.76
CA GLY A 24 4.52 6.94 19.60
C GLY A 24 5.93 6.47 19.25
N SER A 25 6.16 5.16 19.08
CA SER A 25 7.46 4.63 18.66
C SER A 25 7.90 5.25 17.33
N ALA A 26 9.16 5.68 17.26
CA ALA A 26 9.72 6.35 16.09
C ALA A 26 9.73 5.45 14.83
N ALA A 27 9.93 6.08 13.67
CA ALA A 27 10.21 5.35 12.43
C ALA A 27 11.53 4.57 12.57
N GLY A 28 11.54 3.34 12.08
CA GLY A 28 12.65 2.39 12.22
C GLY A 28 12.67 1.65 13.55
N GLU A 29 11.92 2.11 14.55
CA GLU A 29 11.89 1.52 15.89
C GLU A 29 10.68 0.60 16.07
N LEU A 30 10.92 -0.56 16.67
CA LEU A 30 9.86 -1.50 17.03
C LEU A 30 8.93 -0.85 18.07
N CYS A 31 7.64 -1.18 17.98
CA CYS A 31 6.71 -0.89 19.06
C CYS A 31 7.13 -1.71 20.27
N THR A 32 7.68 -1.07 21.29
CA THR A 32 7.98 -1.72 22.56
C THR A 32 6.84 -1.48 23.53
N SER A 33 6.44 -2.54 24.25
CA SER A 33 5.66 -2.34 25.46
C SER A 33 6.57 -2.26 26.67
N HIS A 34 6.18 -1.46 27.67
CA HIS A 34 6.86 -1.40 28.96
C HIS A 34 8.39 -1.21 28.85
N GLY A 35 8.82 -0.20 28.09
CA GLY A 35 10.25 0.16 27.99
C GLY A 35 11.14 -0.89 27.31
N GLY A 36 10.60 -1.73 26.41
CA GLY A 36 11.41 -2.67 25.63
C GLY A 36 11.27 -4.14 25.99
N THR A 37 10.55 -4.48 27.06
CA THR A 37 10.63 -5.82 27.68
C THR A 37 9.58 -6.83 27.19
N ARG A 38 8.56 -6.41 26.45
CA ARG A 38 7.58 -7.33 25.84
C ARG A 38 7.11 -6.88 24.46
N ALA A 39 6.97 -7.83 23.54
CA ALA A 39 6.19 -7.63 22.31
C ALA A 39 4.71 -7.51 22.67
N ARG A 40 4.05 -6.44 22.24
CA ARG A 40 2.62 -6.20 22.52
C ARG A 40 1.74 -6.89 21.48
N ASN A 41 0.51 -7.15 21.88
CA ASN A 41 -0.55 -7.82 21.12
C ASN A 41 -0.83 -7.16 19.76
N SER A 42 -1.27 -7.98 18.79
CA SER A 42 -1.33 -7.71 17.35
C SER A 42 -2.11 -6.46 16.92
N GLN A 43 -3.00 -5.91 17.76
CA GLN A 43 -3.77 -4.70 17.46
C GLN A 43 -2.90 -3.44 17.31
N VAL A 44 -1.84 -3.28 18.11
CA VAL A 44 -0.92 -2.12 18.01
C VAL A 44 -0.19 -2.08 16.66
N HIS A 45 0.01 -3.25 16.05
CA HIS A 45 0.61 -3.35 14.72
C HIS A 45 -0.39 -3.07 13.58
N GLN A 46 -1.69 -3.21 13.83
CA GLN A 46 -2.72 -2.90 12.84
C GLN A 46 -2.78 -1.39 12.58
N GLY A 47 -2.72 -0.55 13.62
CA GLY A 47 -2.74 0.90 13.44
C GLY A 47 -1.54 1.43 12.65
N ARG A 48 -0.31 0.95 12.96
CA ARG A 48 0.88 1.28 12.17
C ARG A 48 0.80 0.77 10.74
N THR A 49 0.29 -0.45 10.52
CA THR A 49 0.10 -1.00 9.16
C THR A 49 -0.93 -0.19 8.37
N ASN A 50 -2.03 0.21 9.00
CA ASN A 50 -3.07 1.02 8.38
C ASN A 50 -2.56 2.41 8.03
N ALA A 51 -1.85 3.07 8.94
CA ALA A 51 -1.24 4.37 8.67
C ALA A 51 -0.21 4.30 7.53
N TRP A 52 0.57 3.21 7.47
CA TRP A 52 1.53 3.00 6.38
C TRP A 52 0.82 2.80 5.04
N ASN A 53 -0.24 1.99 5.00
CA ASN A 53 -1.06 1.82 3.80
C ASN A 53 -1.73 3.14 3.38
N GLN A 54 -2.24 3.91 4.34
CA GLN A 54 -2.86 5.20 4.07
C GLN A 54 -1.86 6.18 3.47
N ALA A 55 -0.64 6.28 4.03
CA ALA A 55 0.41 7.12 3.48
C ALA A 55 0.77 6.75 2.03
N ARG A 56 0.79 5.46 1.68
CA ARG A 56 1.01 5.01 0.29
C ARG A 56 -0.14 5.40 -0.65
N ILE A 57 -1.39 5.29 -0.18
CA ILE A 57 -2.57 5.71 -0.95
C ILE A 57 -2.52 7.22 -1.18
N ASP A 58 -2.18 7.99 -0.14
CA ASP A 58 -2.13 9.45 -0.18
C ASP A 58 -1.02 9.96 -1.11
N GLY A 59 0.11 9.25 -1.16
CA GLY A 59 1.23 9.56 -2.05
C GLY A 59 1.03 9.12 -3.51
N ASN A 60 -0.07 8.44 -3.85
CA ASN A 60 -0.36 8.01 -5.21
C ASN A 60 -1.75 8.51 -5.66
N PRO A 61 -1.83 9.61 -6.44
CA PRO A 61 -3.09 10.24 -6.82
C PRO A 61 -4.01 9.31 -7.63
N ALA A 62 -3.46 8.45 -8.48
CA ALA A 62 -4.24 7.47 -9.25
C ALA A 62 -4.90 6.42 -8.34
N VAL A 63 -4.15 5.91 -7.35
CA VAL A 63 -4.68 4.97 -6.35
C VAL A 63 -5.76 5.62 -5.50
N ARG A 64 -5.54 6.86 -5.03
CA ARG A 64 -6.54 7.62 -4.28
C ARG A 64 -7.84 7.75 -5.06
N LEU A 65 -7.75 8.13 -6.34
CA LEU A 65 -8.90 8.29 -7.23
C LEU A 65 -9.73 7.00 -7.35
N ILE A 66 -9.08 5.85 -7.51
CA ILE A 66 -9.76 4.55 -7.54
C ILE A 66 -10.50 4.26 -6.23
N PHE A 67 -9.85 4.50 -5.08
CA PHE A 67 -10.47 4.24 -3.78
C PHE A 67 -11.68 5.15 -3.51
N ASP A 68 -11.57 6.44 -3.85
CA ASP A 68 -12.66 7.39 -3.64
C ASP A 68 -13.85 7.06 -4.55
N ALA A 69 -13.61 6.69 -5.81
CA ALA A 69 -14.67 6.23 -6.70
C ALA A 69 -15.29 4.89 -6.26
N ALA A 70 -14.50 3.96 -5.74
CA ALA A 70 -14.99 2.67 -5.24
C ALA A 70 -15.83 2.80 -3.95
N LYS A 71 -15.61 3.85 -3.14
CA LYS A 71 -16.49 4.17 -1.99
C LYS A 71 -17.88 4.62 -2.44
N ILE A 72 -17.94 5.39 -3.52
CA ILE A 72 -19.19 5.94 -4.06
C ILE A 72 -19.94 4.87 -4.87
N ARG A 73 -19.22 4.07 -5.66
CA ARG A 73 -19.79 3.06 -6.56
C ARG A 73 -19.63 1.66 -5.98
N ARG A 74 -20.71 1.07 -5.45
CA ARG A 74 -20.72 -0.36 -5.08
C ARG A 74 -20.41 -1.21 -6.31
N GLY A 75 -19.40 -2.09 -6.21
CA GLY A 75 -19.08 -3.06 -7.25
C GLY A 75 -18.17 -2.57 -8.38
N MET A 76 -17.35 -1.54 -8.15
CA MET A 76 -16.44 -1.04 -9.18
C MET A 76 -15.43 -2.12 -9.66
N HIS A 77 -15.42 -2.37 -10.97
CA HIS A 77 -14.53 -3.33 -11.64
C HIS A 77 -13.28 -2.65 -12.23
N GLY A 78 -12.21 -3.43 -12.46
CA GLY A 78 -10.93 -2.95 -12.97
C GLY A 78 -11.02 -2.20 -14.31
N LYS A 79 -11.93 -2.60 -15.20
CA LYS A 79 -12.14 -1.86 -16.46
C LYS A 79 -12.62 -0.42 -16.22
N HIS A 80 -13.60 -0.24 -15.35
CA HIS A 80 -14.08 1.09 -14.95
C HIS A 80 -13.02 1.89 -14.20
N ALA A 81 -12.11 1.22 -13.46
CA ALA A 81 -10.98 1.87 -12.84
C ALA A 81 -10.00 2.42 -13.89
N ALA A 82 -9.69 1.65 -14.94
CA ALA A 82 -8.86 2.12 -16.04
C ALA A 82 -9.49 3.30 -16.80
N GLU A 83 -10.79 3.22 -17.12
CA GLU A 83 -11.53 4.31 -17.77
C GLU A 83 -11.53 5.59 -16.92
N LEU A 84 -11.71 5.45 -15.60
CA LEU A 84 -11.63 6.59 -14.67
C LEU A 84 -10.23 7.20 -14.66
N LEU A 85 -9.17 6.38 -14.61
CA LEU A 85 -7.80 6.89 -14.62
C LEU A 85 -7.49 7.64 -15.91
N ASP A 86 -7.90 7.09 -17.05
CA ASP A 86 -7.68 7.68 -18.38
C ASP A 86 -8.37 9.06 -18.49
N ALA A 87 -9.62 9.15 -18.04
CA ALA A 87 -10.39 10.40 -18.01
C ALA A 87 -9.75 11.49 -17.13
N HIS A 88 -8.92 11.10 -16.16
CA HIS A 88 -8.20 11.99 -15.26
C HIS A 88 -6.71 12.14 -15.62
N GLY A 89 -6.28 11.68 -16.80
CA GLY A 89 -4.92 11.87 -17.32
C GLY A 89 -3.88 10.88 -16.79
N HIS A 90 -4.28 9.87 -16.02
CA HIS A 90 -3.42 8.79 -15.53
C HIS A 90 -3.31 7.65 -16.55
N THR A 91 -2.90 7.98 -17.78
CA THR A 91 -2.93 7.06 -18.93
C THR A 91 -1.99 5.86 -18.79
N ALA A 92 -0.82 6.06 -18.18
CA ALA A 92 0.14 4.98 -17.93
C ALA A 92 -0.40 3.96 -16.93
N GLU A 93 -1.02 4.43 -15.84
CA GLU A 93 -1.67 3.57 -14.85
C GLU A 93 -2.92 2.90 -15.40
N ALA A 94 -3.72 3.61 -16.21
CA ALA A 94 -4.87 3.06 -16.89
C ALA A 94 -4.47 1.87 -17.78
N GLU A 95 -3.41 2.01 -18.57
CA GLU A 95 -2.94 0.95 -19.47
C GLU A 95 -2.47 -0.29 -18.70
N ARG A 96 -1.79 -0.10 -17.56
CA ARG A 96 -1.41 -1.21 -16.68
C ARG A 96 -2.61 -1.97 -16.17
N ILE A 97 -3.65 -1.25 -15.72
CA ILE A 97 -4.89 -1.88 -15.27
C ILE A 97 -5.57 -2.62 -16.43
N ARG A 98 -5.63 -2.04 -17.64
CA ARG A 98 -6.21 -2.72 -18.82
C ARG A 98 -5.49 -4.03 -19.13
N ARG A 99 -4.15 -4.01 -19.12
CA ARG A 99 -3.33 -5.22 -19.31
C ARG A 99 -3.65 -6.28 -18.25
N ALA A 100 -3.66 -5.90 -16.97
CA ALA A 100 -3.98 -6.81 -15.87
C ALA A 100 -5.42 -7.36 -15.93
N VAL A 101 -6.39 -6.54 -16.37
CA VAL A 101 -7.76 -6.97 -16.62
C VAL A 101 -7.79 -8.02 -17.74
N SER A 102 -7.07 -7.79 -18.83
CA SER A 102 -6.96 -8.74 -19.95
C SER A 102 -6.35 -10.08 -19.52
N GLU A 103 -5.21 -10.04 -18.84
CA GLU A 103 -4.51 -11.23 -18.31
C GLU A 103 -5.39 -12.06 -17.37
N ARG A 104 -6.24 -11.39 -16.58
CA ARG A 104 -7.15 -12.02 -15.62
C ARG A 104 -8.54 -12.29 -16.20
N LYS A 105 -8.72 -12.21 -17.52
CA LYS A 105 -10.01 -12.45 -18.21
C LYS A 105 -11.17 -11.62 -17.63
N GLY A 106 -10.91 -10.37 -17.27
CA GLY A 106 -11.90 -9.46 -16.67
C GLY A 106 -12.01 -9.54 -15.15
N MET A 107 -11.40 -10.53 -14.48
CA MET A 107 -11.52 -10.74 -13.04
C MET A 107 -10.53 -9.87 -12.24
N LEU A 108 -10.81 -8.57 -12.21
CA LEU A 108 -10.07 -7.62 -11.40
C LEU A 108 -11.04 -6.65 -10.72
N SER A 109 -11.05 -6.63 -9.38
CA SER A 109 -11.78 -5.61 -8.61
C SER A 109 -11.01 -4.29 -8.57
N ALA A 110 -11.70 -3.18 -8.30
CA ALA A 110 -11.05 -1.88 -8.09
C ALA A 110 -9.98 -1.92 -6.98
N LYS A 111 -10.24 -2.67 -5.89
CA LYS A 111 -9.26 -2.83 -4.79
C LYS A 111 -8.00 -3.57 -5.24
N GLN A 112 -8.14 -4.61 -6.07
CA GLN A 112 -6.99 -5.32 -6.63
C GLN A 112 -6.24 -4.47 -7.66
N ALA A 113 -6.94 -3.66 -8.44
CA ALA A 113 -6.32 -2.71 -9.37
C ALA A 113 -5.50 -1.64 -8.62
N ALA A 114 -6.04 -1.09 -7.54
CA ALA A 114 -5.32 -0.16 -6.66
C ALA A 114 -4.08 -0.82 -6.03
N ALA A 115 -4.18 -2.07 -5.56
CA ALA A 115 -3.04 -2.80 -5.01
C ALA A 115 -1.92 -3.02 -6.05
N LEU A 116 -2.27 -3.31 -7.30
CA LEU A 116 -1.31 -3.47 -8.39
C LEU A 116 -0.47 -2.21 -8.60
N LEU A 117 -1.11 -1.04 -8.60
CA LEU A 117 -0.42 0.25 -8.73
C LEU A 117 0.45 0.58 -7.50
N LEU A 118 0.02 0.17 -6.30
CA LEU A 118 0.77 0.38 -5.07
C LEU A 118 2.04 -0.47 -4.99
N ASP A 119 1.99 -1.73 -5.44
CA ASP A 119 3.10 -2.67 -5.30
C ASP A 119 4.22 -2.43 -6.31
N GLU A 120 3.91 -1.90 -7.50
CA GLU A 120 4.93 -1.44 -8.46
C GLU A 120 5.67 -0.17 -8.02
N ALA A 121 5.10 0.66 -7.13
CA ALA A 121 5.84 1.80 -6.57
C ALA A 121 7.08 1.35 -5.75
N LYS A 122 7.15 0.07 -5.35
CA LYS A 122 8.35 -0.55 -4.75
C LYS A 122 9.31 -1.15 -5.78
N GLY A 123 8.91 -1.29 -7.04
CA GLY A 123 9.70 -1.85 -8.14
C GLY A 123 10.54 -0.85 -8.92
N GLY A 124 10.62 0.41 -8.46
CA GLY A 124 11.50 1.43 -9.04
C GLY A 124 12.96 1.29 -8.58
N LYS A 125 13.65 0.25 -9.09
CA LYS A 125 15.11 0.01 -9.17
C LYS A 125 15.28 -1.50 -9.46
N THR A 126 16.01 -2.01 -10.44
CA THR A 126 16.83 -1.54 -11.56
C THR A 126 17.14 -2.82 -12.37
N GLN A 127 17.19 -2.71 -13.71
CA GLN A 127 17.87 -3.57 -14.69
C GLN A 127 17.94 -5.10 -14.46
#